data_AF-A0A925SMQ1-F1
#
_entry.id   AF-A0A925SMQ1-F1
#
_cell.length_a   1.000
_cell.length_b   1.000
_cell.length_c   1.000
_cell.angle_alpha   90.00
_cell.angle_beta   90.00
_cell.angle_gamma   90.00
#
_symmetry.space_group_name_H-M   'P 1'
#
loop_
_entity.id
_entity.type
_entity.pdbx_description
1 polymer ?
#
loop_
_entity_poly.entity_id
_entity_poly.type
_entity_poly.pdbx_seq_one_letter_code
_entity_poly.pdbx_strand_id
1 'polypeptide(L)'
;LPLHSEDEVAILVNGLGATPLMELYVVNRKVADIFGNKGVKIIKTYVGNYMTSLEMAGFSVTVLKLDSELKELLLAQADTPALVQL
;
A
#
# COMPACT_ATOMS: atom_id res chain seq x y z
N LEU A 1 -4.85 -6.39 13.92
CA LEU A 1 -4.06 -5.80 15.02
C LEU A 1 -4.49 -4.35 15.22
N PRO A 2 -4.73 -3.88 16.45
CA PRO A 2 -4.87 -2.46 16.68
C PRO A 2 -3.55 -1.75 16.32
N LEU A 3 -3.64 -0.59 15.68
CA LEU A 3 -2.50 0.28 15.39
C LEU A 3 -2.49 1.43 16.39
N HIS A 4 -1.31 1.81 16.83
CA HIS A 4 -1.07 2.89 17.78
C HIS A 4 -0.32 4.04 17.10
N SER A 5 -0.37 5.23 17.71
CA SER A 5 0.47 6.36 17.26
C SER A 5 1.94 5.93 17.25
N GLU A 6 2.70 6.45 16.31
CA GLU A 6 4.10 6.12 16.02
C GLU A 6 4.35 4.72 15.43
N ASP A 7 3.34 3.86 15.30
CA ASP A 7 3.48 2.61 14.55
C ASP A 7 3.86 2.92 13.09
N GLU A 8 4.71 2.07 12.52
CA GLU A 8 5.10 2.12 11.12
C GLU A 8 4.32 1.09 10.31
N VAL A 9 3.86 1.49 9.13
CA VAL A 9 3.11 0.63 8.22
C VAL A 9 3.57 0.75 6.78
N ALA A 10 3.41 -0.32 6.03
CA ALA A 10 3.37 -0.30 4.58
C ALA A 10 1.93 -0.44 4.08
N ILE A 11 1.63 0.25 2.99
CA ILE A 11 0.31 0.29 2.38
C ILE A 11 0.40 -0.23 0.95
N LEU A 12 -0.57 -1.04 0.56
CA LEU A 12 -0.81 -1.41 -0.84
C LEU A 12 -2.24 -1.03 -1.21
N VAL A 13 -2.39 -0.07 -2.11
CA VAL A 13 -3.66 0.27 -2.77
C VAL A 13 -3.70 -0.49 -4.08
N ASN A 14 -4.46 -1.58 -4.09
CA ASN A 14 -4.51 -2.53 -5.19
C ASN A 14 -5.80 -2.36 -6.00
N GLY A 15 -5.70 -2.18 -7.31
CA GLY A 15 -6.85 -2.28 -8.21
C GLY A 15 -7.21 -3.73 -8.52
N LEU A 16 -8.52 -4.03 -8.58
CA LEU A 16 -9.03 -5.36 -8.89
C LEU A 16 -9.20 -5.62 -10.39
N GLY A 17 -8.77 -4.71 -11.27
CA GLY A 17 -8.85 -4.88 -12.71
C GLY A 17 -9.16 -3.58 -13.42
N ALA A 18 -10.45 -3.20 -13.46
CA ALA A 18 -10.97 -2.11 -14.28
C ALA A 18 -10.95 -0.73 -13.62
N THR A 19 -10.49 -0.61 -12.36
CA THR A 19 -10.39 0.69 -11.67
C THR A 19 -9.24 1.52 -12.25
N PRO A 20 -9.49 2.74 -12.76
CA PRO A 20 -8.44 3.61 -13.27
C PRO A 20 -7.39 3.95 -12.23
N LEU A 21 -6.13 4.06 -12.65
CA LEU A 21 -5.02 4.40 -11.75
C LEU A 21 -5.25 5.74 -11.04
N MET A 22 -5.87 6.72 -11.70
CA MET A 22 -6.25 8.00 -11.09
C MET A 22 -7.15 7.81 -9.87
N GLU A 23 -8.15 6.92 -9.95
CA GLU A 23 -9.07 6.64 -8.86
C GLU A 23 -8.34 5.94 -7.70
N LEU A 24 -7.40 5.03 -7.99
CA LEU A 24 -6.55 4.42 -6.96
C LEU A 24 -5.72 5.48 -6.22
N TYR A 25 -5.26 6.54 -6.89
CA TYR A 25 -4.58 7.65 -6.22
C TYR A 25 -5.51 8.53 -5.37
N VAL A 26 -6.78 8.68 -5.76
CA VAL A 26 -7.81 9.32 -4.90
C VAL A 26 -8.02 8.50 -3.62
N VAL A 27 -8.10 7.17 -3.76
CA VAL A 27 -8.15 6.25 -2.60
C VAL A 27 -6.90 6.42 -1.74
N ASN A 28 -5.70 6.43 -2.35
CA ASN A 28 -4.44 6.57 -1.62
C ASN A 28 -4.38 7.88 -0.81
N ARG A 29 -4.85 9.00 -1.37
CA ARG A 29 -4.95 10.27 -0.63
C ARG A 29 -5.79 10.10 0.64
N LYS A 30 -6.95 9.47 0.54
CA LYS A 30 -7.82 9.24 1.70
C LYS A 30 -7.17 8.30 2.73
N VAL A 31 -6.45 7.28 2.26
CA VAL A 31 -5.68 6.37 3.13
C VAL A 31 -4.61 7.14 3.90
N ALA A 32 -3.82 7.97 3.21
CA ALA A 32 -2.78 8.80 3.85
C ALA A 32 -3.38 9.75 4.91
N ASP A 33 -4.51 10.41 4.61
CA ASP A 33 -5.21 11.27 5.57
C ASP A 33 -5.65 10.49 6.83
N ILE A 34 -6.19 9.28 6.66
CA ILE A 34 -6.67 8.45 7.79
C ILE A 34 -5.51 8.08 8.72
N PHE A 35 -4.36 7.65 8.16
CA PHE A 35 -3.21 7.26 8.96
C PHE A 35 -2.48 8.46 9.58
N GLY A 36 -2.35 9.57 8.85
CA GLY A 36 -1.78 10.81 9.36
C GLY A 36 -2.54 11.34 10.57
N ASN A 37 -3.88 11.33 10.51
CA ASN A 37 -4.71 11.74 11.65
C ASN A 37 -4.63 10.80 12.86
N LYS A 38 -4.13 9.58 12.69
CA LYS A 38 -3.90 8.60 13.77
C LYS A 38 -2.46 8.62 14.32
N GLY A 39 -1.58 9.48 13.78
CA GLY A 39 -0.17 9.49 14.12
C GLY A 39 0.60 8.25 13.67
N VAL A 40 0.06 7.47 12.72
CA VAL A 40 0.71 6.28 12.17
C VAL A 40 1.58 6.68 10.97
N LYS A 41 2.81 6.17 10.92
CA LYS A 41 3.79 6.50 9.88
C LYS A 41 3.69 5.52 8.71
N ILE A 42 3.36 6.02 7.53
CA ILE A 42 3.43 5.23 6.30
C ILE A 42 4.87 5.28 5.79
N ILE A 43 5.57 4.15 5.81
CA ILE A 43 6.97 4.04 5.35
C ILE A 43 7.05 3.83 3.85
N LYS A 44 6.10 3.06 3.30
CA LYS A 44 6.05 2.75 1.88
C LYS A 44 4.60 2.60 1.43
N THR A 45 4.31 3.08 0.24
CA THR A 45 3.02 2.89 -0.42
C THR A 45 3.25 2.34 -1.82
N TYR A 46 2.49 1.30 -2.16
CA TYR A 46 2.35 0.79 -3.51
C TYR A 46 0.96 1.09 -4.02
N VAL A 47 0.84 1.61 -5.24
CA VAL A 47 -0.45 1.94 -5.87
C VAL A 47 -0.45 1.36 -7.28
N GLY A 48 -1.41 0.49 -7.59
CA GLY A 48 -1.50 -0.11 -8.91
C GLY A 48 -2.26 -1.44 -8.91
N ASN A 49 -2.12 -2.20 -9.99
CA ASN A 49 -2.74 -3.52 -10.15
C ASN A 49 -1.71 -4.60 -9.82
N TYR A 50 -1.70 -5.07 -8.58
CA TYR A 50 -0.77 -6.09 -8.09
C TYR A 50 -1.43 -7.48 -8.00
N MET A 51 -2.73 -7.52 -7.68
CA MET A 51 -3.53 -8.73 -7.60
C MET A 51 -4.97 -8.42 -8.05
N THR A 52 -5.27 -8.70 -9.31
CA THR A 52 -6.56 -8.39 -9.93
C THR A 52 -7.58 -9.54 -9.80
N SER A 53 -8.84 -9.24 -10.09
CA SER A 53 -9.94 -10.20 -10.26
C SER A 53 -10.55 -9.96 -11.65
N LEU A 54 -9.84 -10.43 -12.68
CA LEU A 54 -10.17 -10.19 -14.10
C LEU A 54 -10.40 -8.68 -14.36
N GLU A 55 -11.56 -8.31 -14.92
CA GLU A 55 -12.00 -6.95 -15.20
C GLU A 55 -12.85 -6.30 -14.10
N MET A 56 -12.79 -6.78 -12.85
CA MET A 56 -13.59 -6.22 -11.76
C MET A 56 -13.26 -4.73 -11.53
N ALA A 57 -14.30 -3.89 -11.52
CA ALA A 57 -14.21 -2.52 -11.03
C ALA A 57 -14.26 -2.52 -9.49
N GLY A 58 -13.12 -2.29 -8.87
CA GLY A 58 -12.96 -2.30 -7.42
C GLY A 58 -11.50 -2.14 -7.00
N PHE A 59 -11.28 -2.01 -5.70
CA PHE A 59 -9.94 -1.91 -5.12
C PHE A 59 -9.91 -2.60 -3.76
N SER A 60 -8.71 -2.93 -3.30
CA SER A 60 -8.44 -3.33 -1.93
C SER A 60 -7.35 -2.45 -1.33
N VAL A 61 -7.39 -2.30 0.01
CA VAL A 61 -6.33 -1.62 0.77
C VAL A 61 -5.75 -2.63 1.76
N THR A 62 -4.48 -2.94 1.56
CA THR A 62 -3.72 -3.81 2.47
C THR A 62 -2.85 -2.94 3.37
N VAL A 63 -2.81 -3.30 4.66
CA VAL A 63 -2.02 -2.62 5.69
C VAL A 63 -1.12 -3.65 6.35
N LEU A 64 0.19 -3.43 6.27
CA LEU A 64 1.19 -4.26 6.93
C LEU A 64 1.87 -3.42 8.02
N LYS A 65 1.69 -3.81 9.29
CA LYS A 65 2.47 -3.25 10.40
C LYS A 65 3.92 -3.71 10.25
N LEU A 66 4.86 -2.77 10.34
CA LEU A 66 6.28 -3.03 10.19
C LEU A 66 6.94 -3.08 11.55
N ASP A 67 7.76 -4.11 11.74
CA ASP A 67 8.89 -4.08 12.66
C ASP A 67 10.18 -3.80 11.86
N SER A 68 11.32 -3.81 12.54
CA SER A 68 12.61 -3.50 11.92
C SER A 68 12.99 -4.49 10.82
N GLU A 69 12.74 -5.78 11.02
CA GLU A 69 13.10 -6.83 10.06
C GLU A 69 12.23 -6.75 8.81
N LEU A 70 10.90 -6.64 8.99
CA LEU A 70 9.97 -6.50 7.87
C LEU A 70 10.22 -5.22 7.08
N LYS A 71 10.57 -4.12 7.75
CA LYS A 71 10.90 -2.87 7.07
C LYS A 71 12.16 -3.01 6.21
N GLU A 72 13.19 -3.66 6.72
CA GLU A 72 14.42 -3.92 5.97
C GLU A 72 14.12 -4.80 4.74
N LEU A 73 13.44 -5.92 4.93
CA LEU A 73 13.10 -6.86 3.86
C LEU A 73 12.17 -6.24 2.80
N LEU A 74 11.20 -5.42 3.22
CA LEU A 74 10.29 -4.76 2.29
C LEU A 74 10.99 -3.72 1.43
N LEU A 75 12.00 -3.04 1.96
CA LEU A 75 12.75 -1.99 1.26
C LEU A 75 13.95 -2.53 0.48
N ALA A 76 14.28 -3.82 0.62
CA ALA A 76 15.33 -4.47 -0.15
C ALA A 76 15.06 -4.38 -1.67
N GLN A 77 16.14 -4.47 -2.45
CA GLN A 77 16.03 -4.40 -3.90
C GLN A 77 15.25 -5.59 -4.47
N ALA A 78 14.44 -5.33 -5.48
CA ALA A 78 13.72 -6.32 -6.25
C ALA A 78 13.69 -5.91 -7.73
N ASP A 79 13.99 -6.85 -8.62
CA ASP A 79 13.86 -6.67 -10.06
C ASP A 79 13.01 -7.81 -10.63
N THR A 80 11.72 -7.54 -10.78
CA THR A 80 10.74 -8.49 -11.27
C THR A 80 9.78 -7.80 -12.26
N PRO A 81 9.09 -8.55 -13.14
CA PRO A 81 8.22 -7.95 -14.16
C PRO A 81 7.13 -7.02 -13.63
N ALA A 82 6.66 -7.24 -12.40
CA ALA A 82 5.58 -6.47 -11.77
C ALA A 82 6.04 -5.59 -10.60
N LEU A 83 7.33 -5.65 -10.22
CA LEU A 83 7.90 -4.85 -9.15
C LEU A 83 9.39 -4.64 -9.41
N VAL A 84 9.75 -3.41 -9.74
CA VAL A 84 11.13 -2.92 -9.80
C VAL A 84 11.32 -1.93 -8.66
N GLN A 85 12.21 -2.26 -7.74
CA GLN A 85 12.61 -1.47 -6.58
C GLN A 85 14.13 -1.55 -6.49
N LEU A 86 14.80 -0.50 -6.95
CA LEU A 86 16.27 -0.38 -7.02
C LEU A 86 16.80 0.58 -5.97
#